data_AF-A0A9N8QLR3-F1
#
_entry.id   AF-A0A9N8QLR3-F1
#
_cell.length_a   1.000
_cell.length_b   1.000
_cell.length_c   1.000
_cell.angle_alpha   90.00
_cell.angle_beta   90.00
_cell.angle_gamma   90.00
#
_symmetry.space_group_name_H-M   'P 1'
#
loop_
_entity.id
_entity.type
_entity.pdbx_description
1 polymer ?
#
loop_
_entity_poly.entity_id
_entity_poly.type
_entity_poly.pdbx_seq_one_letter_code
_entity_poly.pdbx_strand_id
1 'polypeptide(L)'
;MEHDEMDGTKVEVQLDQVRKTFKPGDHVKVGFGDHTDETGMVLKVEGETTTFLSDLTMKEVAVFSKDLREAAEVGSGLATVAGFNVHDLVMCNHRAAVIFNIER
;
A
#
# COMPACT_ATOMS: atom_id res chain seq x y z
N MET A 1 13.64 4.61 21.75
CA MET A 1 12.91 4.10 22.93
C MET A 1 12.38 5.27 23.75
N GLU A 2 11.62 6.20 23.15
CA GLU A 2 11.09 7.37 23.86
C GLU A 2 9.73 7.75 23.27
N HIS A 3 8.74 6.87 23.38
CA HIS A 3 7.31 7.25 23.27
C HIS A 3 6.44 6.26 24.06
N ASP A 4 6.99 5.65 25.11
CA ASP A 4 6.30 4.60 25.90
C ASP A 4 5.58 5.17 27.13
N GLU A 5 5.62 6.49 27.35
CA GLU A 5 5.06 7.15 28.56
C GLU A 5 3.96 8.19 28.24
N MET A 6 3.17 7.98 27.18
CA MET A 6 2.00 8.82 26.89
C MET A 6 0.73 8.00 26.62
N ASP A 7 0.52 6.92 27.38
CA ASP A 7 -0.78 6.23 27.40
C ASP A 7 -1.86 7.17 27.96
N GLY A 8 -2.91 7.42 27.17
CA GLY A 8 -4.14 8.08 27.61
C GLY A 8 -4.15 9.62 27.61
N THR A 9 -3.03 10.30 27.35
CA THR A 9 -2.98 11.77 27.29
C THR A 9 -3.27 12.27 25.87
N LYS A 10 -4.40 12.96 25.68
CA LYS A 10 -4.72 13.63 24.41
C LYS A 10 -4.00 14.97 24.35
N VAL A 11 -3.22 15.19 23.31
CA VAL A 11 -2.52 16.45 23.04
C VAL A 11 -3.09 17.06 21.76
N GLU A 12 -3.49 18.33 21.81
CA GLU A 12 -3.84 19.08 20.61
C GLU A 12 -2.58 19.57 19.93
N VAL A 13 -2.47 19.27 18.64
CA VAL A 13 -1.34 19.64 17.79
C VAL A 13 -1.88 20.22 16.49
N GLN A 14 -1.17 21.20 15.94
CA GLN A 14 -1.48 21.72 14.62
C GLN A 14 -1.05 20.70 13.55
N LEU A 15 -1.75 20.68 12.42
CA LEU A 15 -1.52 19.70 11.35
C LEU A 15 -0.14 19.82 10.70
N ASP A 16 0.47 21.00 10.73
CA ASP A 16 1.82 21.27 10.25
C ASP A 16 2.92 20.72 11.19
N GLN A 17 2.57 20.43 12.44
CA GLN A 17 3.49 19.89 13.45
C GLN A 17 3.51 18.35 13.48
N VAL A 18 2.68 17.70 12.66
CA VAL A 18 2.59 16.25 12.59
C VAL A 18 2.88 15.73 11.21
N ARG A 19 3.42 14.51 11.16
CA ARG A 19 3.62 13.81 9.91
C ARG A 19 3.37 12.32 10.06
N LYS A 20 2.82 11.73 9.01
CA LYS A 20 2.67 10.29 8.90
C LYS A 20 4.05 9.64 8.91
N THR A 21 4.25 8.73 9.85
CA THR A 21 5.46 7.91 9.98
C THR A 21 5.06 6.44 10.01
N PHE A 22 5.94 5.58 9.52
CA PHE A 22 5.74 4.14 9.41
C PHE A 22 6.98 3.41 9.90
N LYS A 23 6.82 2.16 10.29
CA LYS A 23 7.91 1.28 10.72
C LYS A 23 8.23 0.26 9.63
N PRO A 24 9.50 -0.17 9.50
CA PRO A 24 9.82 -1.33 8.68
C PRO A 24 8.97 -2.54 9.07
N GLY A 25 8.37 -3.19 8.07
CA GLY A 25 7.43 -4.30 8.25
C GLY A 25 5.95 -3.89 8.21
N ASP A 26 5.62 -2.61 8.37
CA ASP A 26 4.24 -2.12 8.19
C ASP A 26 3.82 -2.29 6.73
N HIS A 27 2.57 -2.69 6.50
CA HIS A 27 2.01 -2.66 5.15
C HIS A 27 1.34 -1.32 4.89
N VAL A 28 1.67 -0.74 3.75
CA VAL A 28 1.18 0.57 3.34
C VAL A 28 0.54 0.48 1.97
N LYS A 29 -0.40 1.39 1.73
CA LYS A 29 -1.03 1.62 0.44
C LYS A 29 -0.83 3.07 0.04
N VAL A 30 -0.46 3.29 -1.22
CA VAL A 30 -0.36 4.64 -1.79
C VAL A 30 -1.77 5.17 -2.08
N GLY A 31 -2.09 6.32 -1.50
CA GLY A 31 -3.39 6.98 -1.69
C GLY A 31 -3.44 7.92 -2.90
N PHE A 32 -2.32 8.58 -3.20
CA PHE A 32 -2.23 9.60 -4.25
C PHE A 32 -0.84 9.58 -4.90
N GLY A 33 -0.74 9.99 -6.17
CA GLY A 33 0.52 10.08 -6.93
C GLY A 33 0.64 9.01 -8.03
N ASP A 34 1.84 8.86 -8.59
CA ASP A 34 2.07 7.97 -9.75
C ASP A 34 1.85 6.49 -9.41
N HIS A 35 2.05 6.13 -8.15
CA HIS A 35 1.90 4.77 -7.61
C HIS A 35 0.54 4.55 -6.94
N THR A 36 -0.49 5.34 -7.29
CA THR A 36 -1.81 5.26 -6.64
C THR A 36 -2.36 3.84 -6.64
N ASP A 37 -2.92 3.44 -5.49
CA ASP A 37 -3.46 2.11 -5.19
C ASP A 37 -2.44 0.97 -5.07
N GLU A 38 -1.15 1.24 -5.25
CA GLU A 38 -0.10 0.25 -5.02
C GLU A 38 0.05 -0.04 -3.52
N THR A 39 0.18 -1.32 -3.17
CA THR A 39 0.41 -1.80 -1.80
C THR A 39 1.80 -2.40 -1.66
N GLY A 40 2.29 -2.41 -0.44
CA GLY A 40 3.51 -3.14 -0.14
C GLY A 40 4.01 -2.98 1.28
N MET A 41 5.14 -3.61 1.56
CA MET A 41 5.76 -3.63 2.89
C MET A 41 6.85 -2.57 3.00
N VAL A 42 6.81 -1.76 4.06
CA VAL A 42 7.82 -0.74 4.33
C VAL A 42 9.17 -1.39 4.62
N LEU A 43 10.20 -0.95 3.89
CA LEU A 43 11.59 -1.37 4.11
C LEU A 43 12.33 -0.37 4.99
N LYS A 44 12.19 0.93 4.67
CA LYS A 44 12.84 2.02 5.40
C LYS A 44 12.09 3.34 5.27
N VAL A 45 12.32 4.23 6.23
CA VAL A 45 11.82 5.60 6.22
C VAL A 45 13.00 6.55 6.39
N GLU A 46 13.17 7.47 5.44
CA GLU A 46 14.27 8.45 5.40
C GLU A 46 13.70 9.84 5.22
N GLY A 47 13.76 10.66 6.27
CA GLY A 47 13.27 12.04 6.19
C GLY A 47 11.82 12.09 5.76
N GLU A 48 11.54 12.68 4.59
CA GLU A 48 10.20 12.85 3.99
C GLU A 48 9.61 11.66 3.23
N THR A 49 10.45 10.67 2.97
CA THR A 49 10.17 9.61 2.02
C THR A 49 10.15 8.26 2.72
N THR A 50 9.21 7.42 2.33
CA THR A 50 9.11 6.03 2.77
C THR A 50 9.33 5.13 1.56
N THR A 51 10.27 4.20 1.69
CA THR A 51 10.53 3.16 0.69
C THR A 51 9.84 1.88 1.11
N PHE A 52 9.02 1.33 0.22
CA PHE A 52 8.33 0.07 0.42
C PHE A 52 8.58 -0.88 -0.76
N LEU A 53 8.47 -2.18 -0.51
CA LEU A 53 8.52 -3.22 -1.53
C LEU A 53 7.10 -3.48 -2.03
N SER A 54 6.87 -3.25 -3.32
CA SER A 54 5.57 -3.48 -3.98
C SER A 54 5.17 -4.95 -3.97
N ASP A 55 3.93 -5.25 -3.55
CA ASP A 55 3.38 -6.61 -3.61
C ASP A 55 3.16 -7.08 -5.05
N LEU A 56 2.90 -6.15 -5.97
CA LEU A 56 2.60 -6.45 -7.37
C LEU A 56 3.86 -6.63 -8.20
N THR A 57 4.81 -5.69 -8.10
CA THR A 57 5.98 -5.66 -8.99
C THR A 57 7.24 -6.24 -8.35
N MET A 58 7.21 -6.49 -7.04
CA MET A 58 8.39 -6.85 -6.23
C MET A 58 9.56 -5.86 -6.41
N LYS A 59 9.26 -4.59 -6.72
CA LYS A 59 10.23 -3.50 -6.82
C LYS A 59 10.13 -2.57 -5.63
N GLU A 60 11.26 -1.95 -5.30
CA GLU A 60 11.30 -0.88 -4.32
C GLU A 60 10.71 0.40 -4.92
N VAL A 61 9.75 0.98 -4.21
CA VAL A 61 9.07 2.22 -4.59
C VAL A 61 9.24 3.22 -3.44
N ALA A 62 9.65 4.44 -3.77
CA ALA A 62 9.87 5.51 -2.81
C ALA A 62 8.85 6.63 -3.02
N VAL A 63 8.04 6.91 -1.99
CA VAL A 63 6.99 7.93 -2.03
C VAL A 63 6.99 8.78 -0.77
N PHE A 64 6.40 9.98 -0.82
CA PHE A 64 6.26 10.81 0.37
C PHE A 64 5.35 10.13 1.40
N SER A 65 5.76 10.14 2.67
CA SER A 65 4.97 9.47 3.72
C SER A 65 3.56 10.05 3.89
N LYS A 66 3.35 11.31 3.51
CA LYS A 66 2.02 11.96 3.54
C LYS A 66 1.02 11.28 2.58
N ASP A 67 1.51 10.70 1.49
CA ASP A 67 0.71 10.08 0.43
C ASP A 67 0.42 8.60 0.73
N LEU A 68 1.04 8.05 1.77
CA LEU A 68 0.79 6.70 2.26
C LEU A 68 -0.33 6.65 3.30
N ARG A 69 -0.93 5.48 3.42
CA ARG A 69 -1.81 5.07 4.52
C ARG A 69 -1.49 3.64 4.92
N GLU A 70 -1.76 3.30 6.17
CA GLU A 70 -1.69 1.90 6.62
C GLU A 70 -2.67 1.05 5.82
N ALA A 71 -2.21 -0.10 5.34
CA ALA A 71 -3.02 -1.01 4.56
C ALA A 71 -3.75 -1.97 5.50
N ALA A 72 -5.09 -1.97 5.44
CA ALA A 72 -5.92 -2.96 6.15
C ALA A 72 -5.89 -4.34 5.48
N GLU A 73 -5.44 -4.41 4.23
CA GLU A 73 -5.36 -5.61 3.40
C GLU A 73 -3.97 -5.65 2.76
N VAL A 74 -3.25 -6.77 2.90
CA VAL A 74 -2.09 -7.06 2.05
C VAL A 74 -2.67 -7.25 0.67
N GLY A 75 -2.26 -6.43 -0.31
CA GLY A 75 -2.85 -6.46 -1.64
C GLY A 75 -2.56 -7.78 -2.35
N SER A 76 -3.30 -8.84 -2.03
CA SER A 76 -3.56 -9.89 -2.99
C SER A 76 -4.41 -9.21 -4.05
N GLY A 77 -3.81 -8.86 -5.19
CA GLY A 77 -4.48 -8.15 -6.27
C GLY A 77 -5.76 -8.87 -6.71
N LEU A 78 -6.88 -8.59 -6.05
CA LEU A 78 -8.20 -8.63 -6.65
C LEU A 78 -8.28 -7.36 -7.48
N ALA A 79 -7.44 -7.28 -8.51
CA ALA A 79 -7.51 -6.27 -9.52
C ALA A 79 -8.78 -6.54 -10.32
N THR A 80 -9.93 -6.09 -9.81
CA THR A 80 -11.17 -6.20 -10.57
C THR A 80 -11.09 -5.24 -11.75
N VAL A 81 -10.78 -5.76 -12.94
CA VAL A 81 -10.76 -4.96 -14.17
C VAL A 81 -11.97 -5.33 -15.00
N ALA A 82 -12.80 -4.32 -15.31
CA ALA A 82 -14.01 -4.48 -16.13
C ALA A 82 -14.99 -5.57 -15.62
N GLY A 83 -15.01 -5.81 -14.30
CA GLY A 83 -15.88 -6.81 -13.67
C GLY A 83 -15.30 -8.22 -13.61
N PHE A 84 -14.04 -8.42 -14.01
CA PHE A 84 -13.34 -9.70 -13.89
C PHE A 84 -12.34 -9.67 -12.73
N ASN A 85 -12.33 -10.75 -11.95
CA ASN A 85 -11.37 -10.97 -10.89
C ASN A 85 -10.31 -11.99 -11.31
N VAL A 86 -9.17 -11.95 -10.62
CA VAL A 86 -8.22 -13.06 -10.65
C VAL A 86 -8.93 -14.32 -10.15
N HIS A 87 -8.66 -15.44 -10.82
CA HIS A 87 -9.31 -16.73 -10.65
C HIS A 87 -10.73 -16.87 -11.23
N ASP A 88 -11.28 -15.83 -11.87
CA ASP A 88 -12.52 -16.01 -12.63
C ASP A 88 -12.30 -16.92 -13.84
N LEU A 89 -13.29 -17.78 -14.08
CA LEU A 89 -13.37 -18.60 -15.28
C LEU A 89 -13.92 -17.75 -16.44
N VAL A 90 -13.12 -17.58 -17.47
CA VAL A 90 -13.47 -16.79 -18.66
C VAL A 90 -13.48 -17.65 -19.92
N MET A 91 -14.25 -17.22 -20.91
CA MET A 91 -14.27 -17.82 -22.24
C MET A 91 -13.30 -17.05 -23.15
N CYS A 92 -12.18 -17.69 -23.52
CA CYS A 92 -11.24 -17.17 -24.49
C CYS A 92 -11.24 -18.07 -25.73
N ASN A 93 -11.65 -17.54 -26.88
CA ASN A 93 -11.72 -18.28 -28.15
C ASN A 93 -12.45 -19.63 -28.05
N HIS A 94 -13.64 -19.63 -27.44
CA HIS A 94 -14.45 -20.83 -27.20
C HIS A 94 -13.81 -21.90 -26.29
N ARG A 95 -12.77 -21.54 -25.53
CA ARG A 95 -12.17 -22.39 -24.50
C ARG A 95 -12.31 -21.74 -23.13
N ALA A 96 -12.53 -22.57 -22.12
CA ALA A 96 -12.47 -22.14 -20.74
C ALA A 96 -11.01 -21.85 -20.34
N ALA A 97 -10.77 -20.68 -19.77
CA ALA A 97 -9.48 -20.25 -19.24
C ALA A 97 -9.69 -19.59 -17.87
N VAL A 98 -8.64 -19.52 -17.05
CA VAL A 98 -8.68 -18.89 -15.73
C VAL A 98 -7.75 -17.69 -15.74
N ILE A 99 -8.22 -16.56 -15.20
CA ILE A 99 -7.38 -15.37 -15.04
C ILE A 99 -6.37 -15.63 -13.92
N PHE A 100 -5.07 -15.55 -14.23
CA PHE A 100 -4.01 -15.75 -13.23
C PHE A 100 -3.32 -14.45 -12.80
N ASN A 101 -3.37 -13.41 -13.64
CA ASN A 101 -2.83 -12.09 -13.35
C ASN A 101 -3.63 -11.02 -14.13
N ILE A 102 -3.70 -9.81 -13.58
CA ILE A 102 -4.33 -8.65 -14.21
C ILE A 102 -3.34 -7.49 -14.10
N GLU A 103 -2.87 -7.00 -15.24
CA GLU A 103 -1.93 -5.88 -15.37
C GLU A 103 -2.66 -4.67 -15.96
N ARG A 104 -2.25 -3.45 -15.55
CA ARG A 104 -2.82 -2.18 -16.03
C ARG A 104 -1.95 -1.54 -17.10
#